data_AF-A0A8I2FZN7-F1
#
_entry.id   AF-A0A8I2FZN7-F1
#
_cell.length_a   1.000
_cell.length_b   1.000
_cell.length_c   1.000
_cell.angle_alpha   90.00
_cell.angle_beta   90.00
_cell.angle_gamma   90.00
#
_symmetry.space_group_name_H-M   'P 1'
#
loop_
_entity.id
_entity.type
_entity.pdbx_description
1 polymer ?
#
loop_
_entity_poly.entity_id
_entity_poly.type
_entity_poly.pdbx_seq_one_letter_code
_entity_poly.pdbx_strand_id
1 'polypeptide(L)'
;MAVNHDSKANRDSLWGLNFGIDFLLAHIYTGALFVDENIPPFLLKAPIMCNAYSLFGEIANGKHYFGRDFMFPTAGVYQDTACLVIYNQTELPGKKWLPIVSQTAPGMVGSVAAMNSEGVAIGVDMSPTKLCNPARPGLNSLALNRDCMIHCDTIDKVVSHVEALPRGVSWLYPVSDGKSDKSCIIEAGANIGDAPFPYFDFLSDYYKENLKELNEDYITRMREKYRTPAPQAGMMVRWPDYKYPKDYITDFNKKMWKLYNDDFRKRMKKFGSDIITGLISSILNPLNPIKALEGLEKAIADLLKKIKYNPDVFGEKGYIDKTWKDHNCPGPFYFAPQREDHDNVVLVSNHCITPEMRLTAMNEWVAFVAAGSINDIQWRYDELNCEILDAIGFAKESKRPINKDRAWR
;
A
#
# COMPACT_ATOMS: atom_id res chain seq x y z
N MET A 1 2.98 12.88 -29.87
CA MET A 1 3.68 13.78 -28.91
C MET A 1 4.91 14.33 -29.60
N ALA A 2 4.95 15.65 -29.82
CA ALA A 2 6.19 16.30 -30.19
C ALA A 2 7.04 16.42 -28.92
N VAL A 3 8.19 15.72 -28.88
CA VAL A 3 9.18 15.95 -27.83
C VAL A 3 9.69 17.37 -28.02
N ASN A 4 9.53 18.23 -27.01
CA ASN A 4 10.07 19.58 -27.09
C ASN A 4 11.60 19.48 -26.99
N HIS A 5 12.28 19.64 -28.12
CA HIS A 5 13.74 19.55 -28.21
C HIS A 5 14.47 20.62 -27.40
N ASP A 6 13.76 21.69 -26.99
CA ASP A 6 14.30 22.76 -26.14
C ASP A 6 14.09 22.50 -24.64
N SER A 7 13.43 21.40 -24.26
CA SER A 7 13.26 21.02 -22.86
C SER A 7 14.61 20.72 -22.22
N LYS A 8 15.05 21.62 -21.34
CA LYS A 8 16.24 21.44 -20.50
C LYS A 8 15.81 21.03 -19.10
N ALA A 9 16.33 19.92 -18.60
CA ALA A 9 16.22 19.52 -17.21
C ALA A 9 17.59 19.66 -16.54
N ASN A 10 17.61 20.20 -15.32
CA ASN A 10 18.81 20.16 -14.49
C ASN A 10 18.83 18.88 -13.64
N ARG A 11 20.00 18.58 -13.07
CA ARG A 11 20.20 17.39 -12.24
C ARG A 11 19.20 17.34 -11.08
N ASP A 12 18.97 18.45 -10.40
CA ASP A 12 18.11 18.50 -9.20
C ASP A 12 16.65 18.20 -9.54
N SER A 13 16.16 18.67 -10.69
CA SER A 13 14.81 18.37 -11.19
C SER A 13 14.66 16.89 -11.50
N LEU A 14 15.69 16.24 -12.04
CA LEU A 14 15.69 14.81 -12.31
C LEU A 14 15.75 13.99 -11.01
N TRP A 15 16.47 14.45 -9.99
CA TRP A 15 16.43 13.85 -8.66
C TRP A 15 15.04 13.97 -8.03
N GLY A 16 14.45 15.17 -8.06
CA GLY A 16 13.09 15.41 -7.59
C GLY A 16 12.06 14.52 -8.29
N LEU A 17 12.15 14.38 -9.62
CA LEU A 17 11.26 13.54 -10.40
C LEU A 17 11.35 12.05 -10.04
N ASN A 18 12.55 11.53 -9.75
CA ASN A 18 12.78 10.11 -9.57
C ASN A 18 12.73 9.63 -8.12
N PHE A 19 13.07 10.50 -7.17
CA PHE A 19 13.19 10.15 -5.76
C PHE A 19 12.33 11.04 -4.85
N GLY A 20 11.77 12.13 -5.39
CA GLY A 20 10.97 13.08 -4.62
C GLY A 20 9.72 12.45 -4.03
N ILE A 21 9.06 11.53 -4.75
CA ILE A 21 7.86 10.85 -4.21
C ILE A 21 8.19 10.00 -2.98
N ASP A 22 9.29 9.24 -3.02
CA ASP A 22 9.74 8.44 -1.88
C ASP A 22 10.14 9.32 -0.70
N PHE A 23 10.88 10.39 -0.97
CA PHE A 23 11.25 11.37 0.05
C PHE A 23 9.99 11.98 0.71
N LEU A 24 9.05 12.46 -0.10
CA LEU A 24 7.80 13.05 0.38
C LEU A 24 7.00 12.03 1.20
N LEU A 25 6.79 10.82 0.69
CA LEU A 25 6.00 9.81 1.39
C LEU A 25 6.64 9.34 2.69
N ALA A 26 7.97 9.24 2.77
CA ALA A 26 8.66 8.95 4.03
C ALA A 26 8.30 9.96 5.12
N HIS A 27 8.35 11.26 4.79
CA HIS A 27 8.04 12.33 5.73
C HIS A 27 6.53 12.46 5.98
N ILE A 28 5.72 12.22 4.96
CA ILE A 28 4.26 12.27 5.06
C ILE A 28 3.75 11.17 5.96
N TYR A 29 4.17 9.91 5.77
CA TYR A 29 3.66 8.79 6.56
C TYR A 29 4.13 8.81 8.01
N THR A 30 5.30 9.40 8.28
CA THR A 30 5.78 9.59 9.67
C THR A 30 5.20 10.83 10.34
N GLY A 31 4.82 11.84 9.56
CA GLY A 31 4.37 13.15 10.02
C GLY A 31 5.50 14.19 10.15
N ALA A 32 6.75 13.80 9.85
CA ALA A 32 7.92 14.66 9.97
C ALA A 32 7.78 15.96 9.17
N LEU A 33 7.33 15.89 7.91
CA LEU A 33 7.20 17.08 7.03
C LEU A 33 6.37 18.18 7.67
N PHE A 34 5.28 17.82 8.35
CA PHE A 34 4.31 18.77 8.86
C PHE A 34 4.79 19.42 10.16
N VAL A 35 5.55 18.68 10.96
CA VAL A 35 6.21 19.22 12.16
C VAL A 35 7.36 20.13 11.76
N ASP A 36 8.22 19.68 10.85
CA ASP A 36 9.46 20.36 10.49
C ASP A 36 9.20 21.64 9.68
N GLU A 37 8.27 21.59 8.73
CA GLU A 37 7.96 22.71 7.82
C GLU A 37 6.73 23.54 8.25
N ASN A 38 6.12 23.21 9.40
CA ASN A 38 4.90 23.85 9.89
C ASN A 38 3.78 23.87 8.82
N ILE A 39 3.72 22.83 7.99
CA ILE A 39 2.70 22.67 6.94
C ILE A 39 1.43 22.11 7.60
N PRO A 40 0.24 22.66 7.32
CA PRO A 40 -1.00 22.06 7.80
C PRO A 40 -1.32 20.73 7.11
N PRO A 41 -1.57 19.63 7.84
CA PRO A 41 -1.76 18.30 7.23
C PRO A 41 -2.93 18.14 6.27
N PHE A 42 -4.02 18.88 6.45
CA PHE A 42 -5.18 18.82 5.57
C PHE A 42 -4.92 19.38 4.16
N LEU A 43 -3.80 20.10 3.96
CA LEU A 43 -3.38 20.55 2.62
C LEU A 43 -2.89 19.37 1.77
N LEU A 44 -2.49 18.27 2.41
CA LEU A 44 -2.13 17.06 1.72
C LEU A 44 -3.33 16.13 1.65
N LYS A 45 -3.75 15.81 0.43
CA LYS A 45 -4.57 14.64 0.15
C LYS A 45 -3.71 13.64 -0.59
N ALA A 46 -3.11 12.71 0.16
CA ALA A 46 -2.33 11.64 -0.44
C ALA A 46 -3.30 10.76 -1.26
N PRO A 47 -3.14 10.74 -2.59
CA PRO A 47 -3.99 9.93 -3.43
C PRO A 47 -3.47 8.50 -3.42
N ILE A 48 -4.20 7.64 -2.76
CA ILE A 48 -3.77 6.28 -2.48
C ILE A 48 -4.66 5.35 -3.32
N MET A 49 -4.29 5.17 -4.60
CA MET A 49 -5.12 4.47 -5.57
C MET A 49 -4.26 3.60 -6.52
N CYS A 50 -4.03 2.36 -6.14
CA CYS A 50 -3.44 1.31 -6.97
C CYS A 50 -4.07 -0.03 -6.58
N ASN A 51 -4.12 -0.94 -7.53
CA ASN A 51 -4.42 -2.34 -7.33
C ASN A 51 -3.54 -3.17 -8.24
N ALA A 52 -3.26 -4.40 -7.81
CA ALA A 52 -2.62 -5.38 -8.66
C ALA A 52 -3.18 -6.78 -8.39
N TYR A 53 -3.05 -7.63 -9.39
CA TYR A 53 -3.38 -9.04 -9.28
C TYR A 53 -2.46 -9.90 -10.15
N SER A 54 -2.41 -11.17 -9.79
CA SER A 54 -1.80 -12.23 -10.55
C SER A 54 -2.74 -13.42 -10.61
N LEU A 55 -2.99 -13.94 -11.82
CA LEU A 55 -3.76 -15.15 -12.09
C LEU A 55 -2.89 -16.12 -12.87
N PHE A 56 -2.75 -17.34 -12.41
CA PHE A 56 -1.80 -18.30 -12.99
C PHE A 56 -2.29 -19.75 -12.88
N GLY A 57 -1.50 -20.72 -13.34
CA GLY A 57 -1.88 -22.13 -13.27
C GLY A 57 -3.16 -22.51 -14.01
N GLU A 58 -3.94 -23.44 -13.46
CA GLU A 58 -5.11 -24.05 -14.13
C GLU A 58 -6.23 -23.03 -14.40
N ILE A 59 -6.53 -22.15 -13.46
CA ILE A 59 -7.57 -21.11 -13.62
C ILE A 59 -7.25 -20.12 -14.74
N ALA A 60 -5.98 -20.03 -15.13
CA ALA A 60 -5.49 -19.22 -16.24
C ALA A 60 -5.22 -20.04 -17.52
N ASN A 61 -5.69 -21.30 -17.58
CA ASN A 61 -5.43 -22.24 -18.68
C ASN A 61 -3.93 -22.44 -18.96
N GLY A 62 -3.12 -22.58 -17.91
CA GLY A 62 -1.68 -22.77 -17.99
C GLY A 62 -0.90 -21.53 -18.45
N LYS A 63 -1.50 -20.35 -18.35
CA LYS A 63 -0.86 -19.05 -18.59
C LYS A 63 -0.65 -18.31 -17.29
N HIS A 64 0.11 -17.22 -17.35
CA HIS A 64 0.29 -16.29 -16.23
C HIS A 64 -0.13 -14.89 -16.66
N TYR A 65 -1.12 -14.33 -15.98
CA TYR A 65 -1.59 -12.96 -16.15
C TYR A 65 -1.20 -12.11 -14.96
N PHE A 66 -0.47 -11.03 -15.23
CA PHE A 66 -0.18 -9.98 -14.25
C PHE A 66 -0.87 -8.69 -14.70
N GLY A 67 -1.69 -8.11 -13.82
CA GLY A 67 -2.41 -6.89 -14.11
C GLY A 67 -2.28 -5.92 -12.95
N ARG A 68 -2.18 -4.63 -13.26
CA ARG A 68 -2.25 -3.57 -12.26
C ARG A 68 -2.81 -2.28 -12.84
N ASP A 69 -3.37 -1.47 -11.96
CA ASP A 69 -3.69 -0.08 -12.26
C ASP A 69 -2.76 0.84 -11.44
N PHE A 70 -2.41 1.99 -12.01
CA PHE A 70 -1.69 3.06 -11.34
C PHE A 70 -2.55 4.30 -11.40
N MET A 71 -3.14 4.69 -10.28
CA MET A 71 -3.98 5.87 -10.20
C MET A 71 -3.32 6.87 -9.26
N PHE A 72 -2.66 7.84 -9.85
CA PHE A 72 -2.10 8.98 -9.14
C PHE A 72 -2.67 10.24 -9.81
N PRO A 73 -3.22 11.23 -9.09
CA PRO A 73 -3.60 12.51 -9.63
C PRO A 73 -2.32 13.22 -10.02
N THR A 74 -2.09 13.20 -11.31
CA THR A 74 -0.85 13.63 -11.93
C THR A 74 -0.95 15.04 -12.45
N ALA A 75 -1.92 15.80 -11.91
CA ALA A 75 -2.22 17.19 -12.26
C ALA A 75 -2.33 17.45 -13.77
N GLY A 76 -2.79 16.48 -14.56
CA GLY A 76 -2.87 16.65 -16.01
C GLY A 76 -1.65 16.17 -16.80
N VAL A 77 -0.63 15.58 -16.16
CA VAL A 77 0.68 15.36 -16.80
C VAL A 77 0.95 13.89 -17.13
N TYR A 78 0.97 13.02 -16.11
CA TYR A 78 1.45 11.64 -16.28
C TYR A 78 0.57 10.82 -17.22
N GLN A 79 -0.76 10.94 -17.17
CA GLN A 79 -1.66 10.18 -18.04
C GLN A 79 -1.45 10.50 -19.52
N ASP A 80 -0.96 11.71 -19.83
CA ASP A 80 -0.69 12.18 -21.18
C ASP A 80 0.76 11.97 -21.60
N THR A 81 1.63 11.53 -20.69
CA THR A 81 3.07 11.33 -20.94
C THR A 81 3.56 9.92 -20.66
N ALA A 82 2.77 9.12 -19.96
CA ALA A 82 3.05 7.72 -19.71
C ALA A 82 3.22 6.95 -21.02
N CYS A 83 4.27 6.16 -21.09
CA CYS A 83 4.63 5.39 -22.26
C CYS A 83 5.28 4.06 -21.85
N LEU A 84 5.34 3.15 -22.82
CA LEU A 84 6.15 1.95 -22.72
C LEU A 84 7.56 2.28 -23.21
N VAL A 85 8.55 2.01 -22.37
CA VAL A 85 9.97 2.15 -22.70
C VAL A 85 10.61 0.78 -22.68
N ILE A 86 11.21 0.39 -23.81
CA ILE A 86 12.00 -0.83 -23.92
C ILE A 86 13.45 -0.45 -23.66
N TYR A 87 14.01 -0.98 -22.59
CA TYR A 87 15.43 -0.84 -22.28
C TYR A 87 16.16 -2.09 -22.77
N ASN A 88 16.71 -2.00 -23.98
CA ASN A 88 17.66 -2.99 -24.47
C ASN A 88 19.04 -2.65 -23.93
N GLN A 89 19.36 -3.19 -22.75
CA GLN A 89 20.59 -2.87 -22.04
C GLN A 89 21.79 -3.33 -22.87
N THR A 90 22.71 -2.43 -23.19
CA THR A 90 24.00 -2.80 -23.75
C THR A 90 24.85 -3.40 -22.63
N GLU A 91 25.46 -4.56 -22.87
CA GLU A 91 26.33 -5.22 -21.90
C GLU A 91 27.40 -4.24 -21.39
N LEU A 92 27.41 -3.99 -20.07
CA LEU A 92 28.57 -3.40 -19.42
C LEU A 92 29.52 -4.55 -19.09
N PRO A 93 30.85 -4.38 -19.28
CA PRO A 93 31.81 -5.43 -18.95
C PRO A 93 31.61 -5.96 -17.53
N GLY A 94 31.34 -7.26 -17.40
CA GLY A 94 31.12 -7.93 -16.12
C GLY A 94 29.76 -7.73 -15.46
N LYS A 95 28.79 -7.08 -16.13
CA LYS A 95 27.41 -6.94 -15.64
C LYS A 95 26.40 -7.44 -16.67
N LYS A 96 25.69 -8.51 -16.31
CA LYS A 96 24.53 -8.97 -17.07
C LYS A 96 23.31 -8.21 -16.58
N TRP A 97 22.77 -7.33 -17.41
CA TRP A 97 21.50 -6.66 -17.17
C TRP A 97 20.43 -7.27 -18.07
N LEU A 98 19.27 -7.57 -17.51
CA LEU A 98 18.16 -8.11 -18.27
C LEU A 98 17.51 -7.00 -19.11
N PRO A 99 17.17 -7.25 -20.38
CA PRO A 99 16.27 -6.38 -21.13
C PRO A 99 14.91 -6.30 -20.43
N ILE A 100 14.34 -5.10 -20.36
CA ILE A 100 13.06 -4.86 -19.70
C ILE A 100 12.12 -4.03 -20.58
N VAL A 101 10.83 -4.27 -20.44
CA VAL A 101 9.78 -3.31 -20.81
C VAL A 101 9.28 -2.64 -19.54
N SER A 102 9.22 -1.31 -19.56
CA SER A 102 8.81 -0.48 -18.43
C SER A 102 7.63 0.41 -18.83
N GLN A 103 6.62 0.48 -17.98
CA GLN A 103 5.62 1.54 -18.03
C GLN A 103 6.13 2.68 -17.13
N THR A 104 6.38 3.84 -17.75
CA THR A 104 7.00 5.01 -17.10
C THR A 104 6.70 6.28 -17.90
N ALA A 105 7.36 7.40 -17.62
CA ALA A 105 7.28 8.62 -18.43
C ALA A 105 8.70 9.16 -18.73
N PRO A 106 8.89 9.98 -19.80
CA PRO A 106 10.18 10.59 -20.09
C PRO A 106 10.77 11.35 -18.89
N GLY A 107 12.05 11.13 -18.59
CA GLY A 107 12.75 11.70 -17.43
C GLY A 107 12.65 10.85 -16.16
N MET A 108 11.71 9.91 -16.09
CA MET A 108 11.63 8.92 -15.01
C MET A 108 12.49 7.70 -15.38
N VAL A 109 13.49 7.40 -14.56
CA VAL A 109 14.27 6.16 -14.65
C VAL A 109 13.55 5.01 -13.97
N GLY A 110 12.75 5.26 -12.93
CA GLY A 110 11.98 4.22 -12.28
C GLY A 110 10.85 3.66 -13.16
N SER A 111 10.33 2.48 -12.77
CA SER A 111 9.22 1.80 -13.44
C SER A 111 8.01 1.72 -12.54
N VAL A 112 6.88 2.26 -12.99
CA VAL A 112 5.59 2.10 -12.29
C VAL A 112 5.13 0.65 -12.39
N ALA A 113 5.27 0.05 -13.57
CA ALA A 113 5.21 -1.40 -13.78
C ALA A 113 6.34 -1.81 -14.71
N ALA A 114 6.90 -3.01 -14.55
CA ALA A 114 7.87 -3.53 -15.50
C ALA A 114 7.84 -5.05 -15.59
N MET A 115 8.34 -5.55 -16.71
CA MET A 115 8.58 -6.97 -16.96
C MET A 115 9.93 -7.14 -17.65
N ASN A 116 10.68 -8.17 -17.30
CA ASN A 116 11.98 -8.47 -17.90
C ASN A 116 11.93 -9.65 -18.89
N SER A 117 13.04 -9.85 -19.61
CA SER A 117 13.19 -10.94 -20.58
C SER A 117 13.07 -12.35 -19.97
N GLU A 118 13.12 -12.46 -18.65
CA GLU A 118 13.00 -13.72 -17.92
C GLU A 118 11.55 -14.01 -17.51
N GLY A 119 10.59 -13.17 -17.88
CA GLY A 119 9.17 -13.37 -17.57
C GLY A 119 8.80 -13.00 -16.13
N VAL A 120 9.68 -12.29 -15.42
CA VAL A 120 9.38 -11.70 -14.11
C VAL A 120 8.76 -10.32 -14.33
N ALA A 121 7.66 -10.04 -13.64
CA ALA A 121 6.97 -8.75 -13.64
C ALA A 121 6.82 -8.22 -12.21
N ILE A 122 6.86 -6.90 -12.06
CA ILE A 122 6.70 -6.20 -10.78
C ILE A 122 5.87 -4.93 -10.95
N GLY A 123 5.05 -4.63 -9.94
CA GLY A 123 4.35 -3.37 -9.78
C GLY A 123 4.70 -2.70 -8.45
N VAL A 124 4.09 -1.54 -8.20
CA VAL A 124 4.21 -0.86 -6.91
C VAL A 124 2.89 -0.17 -6.57
N ASP A 125 2.43 -0.41 -5.34
CA ASP A 125 1.24 0.19 -4.76
C ASP A 125 1.61 0.92 -3.47
N MET A 126 1.06 2.13 -3.30
CA MET A 126 1.26 2.91 -2.08
C MET A 126 0.77 2.12 -0.86
N SER A 127 1.56 2.13 0.22
CA SER A 127 1.19 1.53 1.51
C SER A 127 1.36 2.54 2.63
N PRO A 128 0.29 3.20 3.11
CA PRO A 128 0.38 4.14 4.21
C PRO A 128 0.70 3.40 5.53
N THR A 129 1.95 3.46 5.99
CA THR A 129 2.38 2.88 7.27
C THR A 129 3.42 3.78 7.95
N LYS A 130 3.55 3.71 9.28
CA LYS A 130 4.59 4.46 10.01
C LYS A 130 5.98 3.82 9.97
N LEU A 131 6.12 2.60 9.44
CA LEU A 131 7.41 1.92 9.28
C LEU A 131 8.21 2.56 8.12
N CYS A 132 8.64 3.80 8.31
CA CYS A 132 9.36 4.63 7.36
C CYS A 132 10.56 5.31 8.05
N ASN A 133 11.58 5.65 7.27
CA ASN A 133 12.79 6.37 7.71
C ASN A 133 12.99 7.63 6.85
N PRO A 134 12.48 8.80 7.30
CA PRO A 134 12.59 10.05 6.56
C PRO A 134 14.03 10.51 6.34
N ALA A 135 14.93 10.22 7.28
CA ALA A 135 16.34 10.58 7.19
C ALA A 135 17.11 9.74 6.17
N ARG A 136 16.62 8.53 5.86
CA ARG A 136 17.21 7.62 4.88
C ARG A 136 16.12 6.90 4.09
N PRO A 137 15.47 7.58 3.12
CA PRO A 137 14.43 6.95 2.32
C PRO A 137 14.95 5.74 1.54
N GLY A 138 16.21 5.74 1.09
CA GLY A 138 16.80 4.59 0.40
C GLY A 138 16.24 4.37 -1.01
N LEU A 139 16.30 3.12 -1.50
CA LEU A 139 15.78 2.71 -2.81
C LEU A 139 14.41 2.06 -2.65
N ASN A 140 13.35 2.68 -3.18
CA ASN A 140 11.99 2.16 -3.10
C ASN A 140 11.24 2.40 -4.41
N SER A 141 9.95 2.08 -4.39
CA SER A 141 8.97 2.44 -5.40
C SER A 141 9.42 2.09 -6.83
N LEU A 142 9.39 3.07 -7.72
CA LEU A 142 9.66 2.94 -9.13
C LEU A 142 11.14 2.60 -9.38
N ALA A 143 12.05 3.19 -8.60
CA ALA A 143 13.47 2.92 -8.74
C ALA A 143 13.82 1.48 -8.32
N LEU A 144 13.21 0.99 -7.23
CA LEU A 144 13.33 -0.40 -6.80
C LEU A 144 12.76 -1.36 -7.85
N ASN A 145 11.59 -1.07 -8.42
CA ASN A 145 11.02 -1.89 -9.49
C ASN A 145 11.98 -2.04 -10.67
N ARG A 146 12.57 -0.93 -11.13
CA ARG A 146 13.57 -0.96 -12.21
C ARG A 146 14.77 -1.81 -11.80
N ASP A 147 15.28 -1.60 -10.59
CA ASP A 147 16.46 -2.29 -10.08
C ASP A 147 16.26 -3.82 -9.95
N CYS A 148 15.08 -4.25 -9.47
CA CYS A 148 14.70 -5.66 -9.48
C CYS A 148 14.64 -6.22 -10.91
N MET A 149 13.97 -5.54 -11.84
CA MET A 149 13.77 -6.10 -13.18
C MET A 149 15.05 -6.24 -14.00
N ILE A 150 16.06 -5.38 -13.78
CA ILE A 150 17.34 -5.50 -14.49
C ILE A 150 18.28 -6.55 -13.87
N HIS A 151 18.09 -6.93 -12.60
CA HIS A 151 19.01 -7.81 -11.86
C HIS A 151 18.43 -9.18 -11.49
N CYS A 152 17.12 -9.34 -11.39
CA CYS A 152 16.46 -10.54 -10.87
C CYS A 152 15.79 -11.33 -11.99
N ASP A 153 16.20 -12.58 -12.19
CA ASP A 153 15.63 -13.50 -13.20
C ASP A 153 14.57 -14.46 -12.64
N THR A 154 14.31 -14.42 -11.32
CA THR A 154 13.27 -15.20 -10.65
C THR A 154 12.60 -14.39 -9.55
N ILE A 155 11.38 -14.78 -9.17
CA ILE A 155 10.66 -14.17 -8.04
C ILE A 155 11.41 -14.30 -6.70
N ASP A 156 12.07 -15.44 -6.45
CA ASP A 156 12.85 -15.65 -5.23
C ASP A 156 14.03 -14.66 -5.15
N LYS A 157 14.70 -14.38 -6.29
CA LYS A 157 15.73 -13.34 -6.33
C LYS A 157 15.14 -11.95 -6.12
N VAL A 158 13.95 -11.65 -6.63
CA VAL A 158 13.28 -10.37 -6.32
C VAL A 158 13.07 -10.23 -4.81
N VAL A 159 12.56 -11.25 -4.14
CA VAL A 159 12.33 -11.22 -2.68
C VAL A 159 13.63 -10.97 -1.93
N SER A 160 14.67 -11.77 -2.17
CA SER A 160 15.97 -11.60 -1.49
C SER A 160 16.64 -10.27 -1.82
N HIS A 161 16.47 -9.78 -3.05
CA HIS A 161 17.03 -8.49 -3.48
C HIS A 161 16.32 -7.34 -2.78
N VAL A 162 14.98 -7.35 -2.74
CA VAL A 162 14.20 -6.36 -1.99
C VAL A 162 14.63 -6.37 -0.53
N GLU A 163 14.71 -7.54 0.11
CA GLU A 163 15.12 -7.71 1.50
C GLU A 163 16.47 -7.05 1.82
N ALA A 164 17.48 -7.28 0.97
CA ALA A 164 18.84 -6.78 1.17
C ALA A 164 19.01 -5.26 0.92
N LEU A 165 18.11 -4.64 0.16
CA LEU A 165 18.23 -3.24 -0.21
C LEU A 165 17.99 -2.29 0.98
N PRO A 166 18.70 -1.16 1.05
CA PRO A 166 18.34 -0.09 1.98
C PRO A 166 17.02 0.55 1.54
N ARG A 167 15.95 0.25 2.29
CA ARG A 167 14.60 0.79 2.09
C ARG A 167 14.24 1.68 3.28
N GLY A 168 13.41 2.67 3.04
CA GLY A 168 13.01 3.66 4.04
C GLY A 168 11.58 4.14 3.88
N VAL A 169 10.83 3.60 2.92
CA VAL A 169 9.47 4.01 2.62
C VAL A 169 8.59 2.79 2.46
N SER A 170 7.37 2.84 2.99
CA SER A 170 6.46 1.72 2.89
C SER A 170 5.72 1.66 1.55
N TRP A 171 5.76 0.47 0.96
CA TRP A 171 5.20 0.14 -0.35
C TRP A 171 4.77 -1.33 -0.40
N LEU A 172 3.87 -1.66 -1.31
CA LEU A 172 3.54 -3.04 -1.65
C LEU A 172 4.10 -3.32 -3.04
N TYR A 173 4.83 -4.42 -3.18
CA TYR A 173 5.38 -4.87 -4.45
C TYR A 173 4.70 -6.17 -4.87
N PRO A 174 3.65 -6.11 -5.71
CA PRO A 174 3.11 -7.28 -6.37
C PRO A 174 4.13 -7.79 -7.40
N VAL A 175 4.50 -9.06 -7.30
CA VAL A 175 5.50 -9.71 -8.17
C VAL A 175 4.89 -10.95 -8.80
N SER A 176 5.23 -11.20 -10.06
CA SER A 176 4.83 -12.39 -10.81
C SER A 176 6.02 -12.96 -11.58
N ASP A 177 6.09 -14.28 -11.69
CA ASP A 177 7.11 -14.99 -12.45
C ASP A 177 6.43 -16.06 -13.29
N GLY A 178 6.31 -15.77 -14.58
CA GLY A 178 5.63 -16.63 -15.55
C GLY A 178 6.43 -17.89 -15.93
N LYS A 179 7.70 -18.00 -15.55
CA LYS A 179 8.50 -19.22 -15.78
C LYS A 179 8.30 -20.23 -14.65
N SER A 180 8.29 -19.74 -13.40
CA SER A 180 8.06 -20.59 -12.24
C SER A 180 6.58 -20.76 -11.90
N ASP A 181 5.68 -20.03 -12.58
CA ASP A 181 4.23 -20.01 -12.34
C ASP A 181 3.92 -19.64 -10.88
N LYS A 182 4.60 -18.60 -10.39
CA LYS A 182 4.53 -18.11 -8.99
C LYS A 182 4.27 -16.62 -8.92
N SER A 183 3.59 -16.18 -7.87
CA SER A 183 3.39 -14.77 -7.56
C SER A 183 3.46 -14.53 -6.06
N CYS A 184 3.79 -13.31 -5.64
CA CYS A 184 3.70 -12.90 -4.24
C CYS A 184 3.42 -11.40 -4.14
N ILE A 185 2.98 -10.98 -2.95
CA ILE A 185 3.00 -9.58 -2.54
C ILE A 185 4.09 -9.40 -1.50
N ILE A 186 5.02 -8.50 -1.75
CA ILE A 186 5.97 -8.04 -0.74
C ILE A 186 5.38 -6.80 -0.06
N GLU A 187 5.00 -6.93 1.20
CA GLU A 187 4.54 -5.83 2.03
C GLU A 187 5.76 -5.28 2.79
N ALA A 188 6.32 -4.16 2.35
CA ALA A 188 7.60 -3.66 2.86
C ALA A 188 7.47 -2.27 3.50
N GLY A 189 8.19 -2.07 4.60
CA GLY A 189 8.50 -0.77 5.17
C GLY A 189 10.00 -0.46 5.08
N ALA A 190 10.46 0.43 5.97
CA ALA A 190 11.88 0.69 6.18
C ALA A 190 12.64 -0.61 6.49
N ASN A 191 13.83 -0.75 5.92
CA ASN A 191 14.71 -1.87 6.23
C ASN A 191 15.30 -1.67 7.62
N ILE A 192 14.94 -2.58 8.53
CA ILE A 192 15.40 -2.58 9.93
C ILE A 192 16.52 -3.60 10.20
N GLY A 193 17.01 -4.30 9.17
CA GLY A 193 18.00 -5.37 9.30
C GLY A 193 17.51 -6.47 10.24
N ASP A 194 18.37 -6.83 11.20
CA ASP A 194 18.08 -7.84 12.23
C ASP A 194 17.38 -7.27 13.47
N ALA A 195 17.02 -5.97 13.46
CA ALA A 195 16.32 -5.39 14.60
C ALA A 195 14.93 -6.04 14.80
N PRO A 196 14.44 -6.15 16.05
CA PRO A 196 13.11 -6.66 16.32
C PRO A 196 12.05 -5.88 15.54
N PHE A 197 11.06 -6.62 15.01
CA PHE A 197 9.99 -5.98 14.26
C PHE A 197 9.12 -5.12 15.18
N PRO A 198 8.86 -3.85 14.85
CA PRO A 198 8.21 -2.88 15.74
C PRO A 198 6.68 -3.02 15.73
N TYR A 199 6.15 -4.19 16.11
CA TYR A 199 4.72 -4.52 16.04
C TYR A 199 3.83 -3.46 16.70
N PHE A 200 4.27 -2.93 17.84
CA PHE A 200 3.44 -2.07 18.68
C PHE A 200 3.94 -0.63 18.73
N ASP A 201 5.12 -0.31 18.22
CA ASP A 201 5.71 1.03 18.37
C ASP A 201 4.82 2.11 17.77
N PHE A 202 4.10 1.78 16.69
CA PHE A 202 3.23 2.70 15.97
C PHE A 202 1.77 2.67 16.42
N LEU A 203 1.38 1.69 17.24
CA LEU A 203 0.03 1.62 17.79
C LEU A 203 -0.11 2.67 18.90
N SER A 204 -1.21 3.43 18.91
CA SER A 204 -1.40 4.42 19.96
C SER A 204 -1.66 3.79 21.31
N ASP A 205 -1.27 4.49 22.38
CA ASP A 205 -1.47 4.04 23.76
C ASP A 205 -2.93 3.76 24.09
N TYR A 206 -3.87 4.42 23.38
CA TYR A 206 -5.28 4.10 23.51
C TYR A 206 -5.58 2.66 23.10
N TYR A 207 -5.10 2.23 21.93
CA TYR A 207 -5.32 0.87 21.46
C TYR A 207 -4.47 -0.15 22.25
N LYS A 208 -3.22 0.17 22.59
CA LYS A 208 -2.37 -0.69 23.44
C LYS A 208 -3.02 -1.03 24.77
N GLU A 209 -3.57 -0.03 25.47
CA GLU A 209 -4.23 -0.23 26.76
C GLU A 209 -5.54 -1.02 26.65
N ASN A 210 -6.26 -0.84 25.55
CA ASN A 210 -7.55 -1.48 25.36
C ASN A 210 -7.45 -2.84 24.67
N LEU A 211 -6.35 -3.19 24.02
CA LEU A 211 -6.11 -4.45 23.30
C LEU A 211 -4.91 -5.21 23.88
N LYS A 212 -4.83 -5.34 25.22
CA LYS A 212 -3.68 -5.99 25.89
C LYS A 212 -3.47 -7.45 25.48
N GLU A 213 -4.53 -8.09 25.01
CA GLU A 213 -4.49 -9.44 24.47
C GLU A 213 -3.85 -9.53 23.07
N LEU A 214 -3.71 -8.41 22.37
CA LEU A 214 -2.88 -8.26 21.17
C LEU A 214 -1.44 -7.92 21.59
N ASN A 215 -0.63 -8.95 21.79
CA ASN A 215 0.75 -8.85 22.25
C ASN A 215 1.67 -9.84 21.50
N GLU A 216 2.97 -9.83 21.79
CA GLU A 216 3.95 -10.69 21.11
C GLU A 216 3.67 -12.19 21.26
N ASP A 217 3.14 -12.63 22.42
CA ASP A 217 2.74 -14.02 22.64
C ASP A 217 1.59 -14.39 21.70
N TYR A 218 0.57 -13.53 21.59
CA TYR A 218 -0.52 -13.74 20.64
C TYR A 218 0.01 -13.86 19.20
N ILE A 219 0.88 -12.93 18.77
CA ILE A 219 1.47 -12.95 17.42
C ILE A 219 2.24 -14.26 17.21
N THR A 220 3.09 -14.66 18.16
CA THR A 220 3.88 -15.89 18.09
C THR A 220 2.98 -17.12 17.97
N ARG A 221 1.95 -17.24 18.83
CA ARG A 221 0.99 -18.35 18.77
C ARG A 221 0.23 -18.40 17.45
N MET A 222 -0.16 -17.25 16.90
CA MET A 222 -0.82 -17.22 15.59
C MET A 222 0.11 -17.66 14.47
N ARG A 223 1.35 -17.19 14.49
CA ARG A 223 2.36 -17.61 13.50
C ARG A 223 2.64 -19.10 13.56
N GLU A 224 2.73 -19.68 14.75
CA GLU A 224 2.87 -21.13 14.92
C GLU A 224 1.63 -21.89 14.43
N LYS A 225 0.44 -21.44 14.82
CA LYS A 225 -0.85 -22.07 14.45
C LYS A 225 -1.05 -22.09 12.94
N TYR A 226 -0.73 -21.00 12.25
CA TYR A 226 -0.95 -20.84 10.80
C TYR A 226 0.31 -21.08 9.96
N ARG A 227 1.45 -21.36 10.60
CA ARG A 227 2.77 -21.55 9.97
C ARG A 227 3.19 -20.36 9.11
N THR A 228 2.89 -19.14 9.55
CA THR A 228 3.27 -17.93 8.81
C THR A 228 4.73 -17.54 9.11
N PRO A 229 5.48 -17.05 8.11
CA PRO A 229 6.87 -16.65 8.29
C PRO A 229 7.00 -15.46 9.25
N ALA A 230 8.21 -15.26 9.79
CA ALA A 230 8.52 -14.04 10.53
C ALA A 230 8.67 -12.86 9.57
N PRO A 231 8.38 -11.63 10.01
CA PRO A 231 8.88 -10.46 9.33
C PRO A 231 10.40 -10.51 9.24
N GLN A 232 10.95 -10.09 8.10
CA GLN A 232 12.38 -10.10 7.83
C GLN A 232 12.76 -8.74 7.27
N ALA A 233 13.77 -8.09 7.84
CA ALA A 233 14.26 -6.78 7.39
C ALA A 233 13.14 -5.73 7.18
N GLY A 234 12.09 -5.74 8.00
CA GLY A 234 10.98 -4.79 7.91
C GLY A 234 10.00 -5.06 6.76
N MET A 235 9.93 -6.29 6.27
CA MET A 235 8.93 -6.72 5.28
C MET A 235 8.30 -8.08 5.63
N MET A 236 7.12 -8.30 5.06
CA MET A 236 6.43 -9.59 4.99
C MET A 236 6.25 -9.99 3.52
N VAL A 237 6.31 -11.29 3.24
CA VAL A 237 6.03 -11.83 1.91
C VAL A 237 4.79 -12.70 1.97
N ARG A 238 3.78 -12.32 1.18
CA ARG A 238 2.54 -13.07 1.04
C ARG A 238 2.58 -13.86 -0.26
N TRP A 239 3.01 -15.10 -0.13
CA TRP A 239 2.93 -16.12 -1.18
C TRP A 239 1.47 -16.59 -1.37
N PRO A 240 1.15 -17.28 -2.48
CA PRO A 240 -0.21 -17.74 -2.75
C PRO A 240 -0.70 -18.77 -1.71
N ASP A 241 0.23 -19.53 -1.13
CA ASP A 241 -0.03 -20.51 -0.07
C ASP A 241 -0.03 -19.91 1.35
N TYR A 242 0.16 -18.59 1.49
CA TYR A 242 0.09 -17.91 2.78
C TYR A 242 -1.29 -18.11 3.42
N LYS A 243 -1.31 -18.70 4.61
CA LYS A 243 -2.54 -18.95 5.37
C LYS A 243 -2.80 -17.81 6.34
N TYR A 244 -3.69 -16.90 5.94
CA TYR A 244 -4.09 -15.76 6.76
C TYR A 244 -4.60 -16.19 8.14
N PRO A 245 -4.04 -15.65 9.24
CA PRO A 245 -4.51 -15.99 10.58
C PRO A 245 -5.89 -15.34 10.88
N LYS A 246 -6.98 -16.03 10.57
CA LYS A 246 -8.37 -15.52 10.69
C LYS A 246 -8.73 -15.09 12.11
N ASP A 247 -8.03 -15.59 13.13
CA ASP A 247 -8.20 -15.22 14.53
C ASP A 247 -8.03 -13.70 14.76
N TYR A 248 -7.16 -13.01 14.01
CA TYR A 248 -7.05 -11.55 14.13
C TYR A 248 -8.38 -10.83 13.85
N ILE A 249 -9.16 -11.34 12.89
CA ILE A 249 -10.47 -10.79 12.55
C ILE A 249 -11.47 -11.12 13.67
N THR A 250 -11.54 -12.38 14.08
CA THR A 250 -12.56 -12.84 15.04
C THR A 250 -12.32 -12.25 16.43
N ASP A 251 -11.07 -12.14 16.84
CA ASP A 251 -10.70 -11.80 18.21
C ASP A 251 -10.68 -10.29 18.42
N PHE A 252 -10.31 -9.51 17.40
CA PHE A 252 -10.09 -8.07 17.57
C PHE A 252 -11.04 -7.15 16.80
N ASN A 253 -11.48 -7.49 15.58
CA ASN A 253 -12.17 -6.47 14.75
C ASN A 253 -13.44 -5.93 15.43
N LYS A 254 -14.26 -6.77 16.07
CA LYS A 254 -15.44 -6.30 16.81
C LYS A 254 -15.06 -5.26 17.89
N LYS A 255 -13.96 -5.50 18.60
CA LYS A 255 -13.46 -4.62 19.66
C LYS A 255 -12.84 -3.35 19.09
N MET A 256 -12.08 -3.43 17.99
CA MET A 256 -11.54 -2.25 17.31
C MET A 256 -12.63 -1.32 16.77
N TRP A 257 -13.70 -1.85 16.17
CA TRP A 257 -14.84 -1.03 15.74
C TRP A 257 -15.48 -0.30 16.93
N LYS A 258 -15.65 -1.01 18.05
CA LYS A 258 -16.17 -0.40 19.28
C LYS A 258 -15.25 0.73 19.75
N LEU A 259 -13.96 0.48 19.88
CA LEU A 259 -12.95 1.47 20.30
C LEU A 259 -12.90 2.69 19.36
N TYR A 260 -12.99 2.46 18.06
CA TYR A 260 -13.06 3.54 17.06
C TYR A 260 -14.28 4.44 17.30
N ASN A 261 -15.45 3.84 17.57
CA ASN A 261 -16.70 4.56 17.81
C ASN A 261 -16.82 5.20 19.20
N ASP A 262 -16.09 4.69 20.20
CA ASP A 262 -16.32 5.00 21.62
C ASP A 262 -15.85 6.41 22.00
N ASP A 263 -14.63 6.83 21.65
CA ASP A 263 -14.12 8.13 22.13
C ASP A 263 -12.98 8.72 21.29
N PHE A 264 -13.32 9.43 20.21
CA PHE A 264 -12.36 10.19 19.40
C PHE A 264 -11.56 11.20 20.21
N ARG A 265 -12.16 11.84 21.24
CA ARG A 265 -11.44 12.81 22.08
C ARG A 265 -10.34 12.13 22.89
N LYS A 266 -10.58 10.93 23.43
CA LYS A 266 -9.53 10.15 24.11
C LYS A 266 -8.43 9.70 23.16
N ARG A 267 -8.78 9.24 21.95
CA ARG A 267 -7.81 8.90 20.89
C ARG A 267 -6.91 10.10 20.59
N MET A 268 -7.52 11.27 20.35
CA MET A 268 -6.78 12.50 20.03
C MET A 268 -6.02 13.10 21.21
N LYS A 269 -6.52 12.98 22.45
CA LYS A 269 -5.82 13.50 23.64
C LYS A 269 -4.49 12.78 23.86
N LYS A 270 -4.44 11.46 23.60
CA LYS A 270 -3.21 10.67 23.70
C LYS A 270 -2.27 10.88 22.51
N PHE A 271 -2.83 11.20 21.34
CA PHE A 271 -2.09 11.68 20.18
C PHE A 271 -1.50 13.10 20.38
N GLY A 272 -2.06 13.85 21.34
CA GLY A 272 -2.02 15.31 21.39
C GLY A 272 -0.88 15.98 22.12
N SER A 273 0.10 15.28 22.69
CA SER A 273 1.26 15.99 23.27
C SER A 273 2.26 16.45 22.21
N ASP A 274 2.43 15.67 21.13
CA ASP A 274 3.61 15.84 20.25
C ASP A 274 3.23 16.42 18.87
N ILE A 275 2.07 16.04 18.32
CA ILE A 275 1.65 16.52 16.98
C ILE A 275 0.79 17.78 17.08
N ILE A 276 -0.04 17.92 18.12
CA ILE A 276 -0.97 19.05 18.26
C ILE A 276 -0.22 20.38 18.46
N THR A 277 0.94 20.41 19.11
CA THR A 277 1.68 21.67 19.29
C THR A 277 2.16 22.24 17.95
N GLY A 278 2.67 21.40 17.05
CA GLY A 278 3.04 21.78 15.67
C GLY A 278 1.83 21.96 14.74
N LEU A 279 0.76 21.19 14.95
CA LEU A 279 -0.50 21.33 14.20
C LEU A 279 -1.21 22.64 14.53
N ILE A 280 -1.28 23.02 15.81
CA ILE A 280 -1.90 24.26 16.26
C ILE A 280 -1.07 25.46 15.78
N SER A 281 0.27 25.40 15.84
CA SER A 281 1.11 26.49 15.32
C SER A 281 0.98 26.67 13.80
N SER A 282 0.79 25.58 13.04
CA SER A 282 0.58 25.62 11.58
C SER A 282 -0.84 26.06 11.20
N ILE A 283 -1.85 25.68 11.98
CA ILE A 283 -3.25 26.12 11.82
C ILE A 283 -3.45 27.58 12.22
N LEU A 284 -2.67 28.11 13.16
CA LEU A 284 -2.75 29.51 13.60
C LEU A 284 -1.96 30.48 12.71
N ASN A 285 -1.11 29.98 11.81
CA ASN A 285 -0.33 30.81 10.89
C ASN A 285 -0.48 30.49 9.37
N PRO A 286 -1.68 30.16 8.83
CA PRO A 286 -1.84 29.92 7.40
C PRO A 286 -2.14 31.21 6.63
N LEU A 287 -1.68 31.25 5.38
CA LEU A 287 -2.05 32.25 4.37
C LEU A 287 -3.57 32.31 4.08
N ASN A 288 -4.37 31.33 4.54
CA ASN A 288 -5.84 31.32 4.48
C ASN A 288 -6.46 30.45 5.60
N PRO A 289 -6.77 31.02 6.79
CA PRO A 289 -7.23 30.28 7.97
C PRO A 289 -8.63 29.66 7.81
N ILE A 290 -9.48 30.19 6.93
CA ILE A 290 -10.86 29.72 6.78
C ILE A 290 -10.89 28.36 6.07
N LYS A 291 -10.19 28.24 4.92
CA LYS A 291 -10.11 26.96 4.18
C LYS A 291 -9.41 25.87 5.00
N ALA A 292 -8.48 26.28 5.85
CA ALA A 292 -7.79 25.39 6.77
C ALA A 292 -8.72 24.74 7.80
N LEU A 293 -9.58 25.56 8.41
CA LEU A 293 -10.60 25.12 9.35
C LEU A 293 -11.62 24.19 8.68
N GLU A 294 -12.13 24.54 7.49
CA GLU A 294 -13.10 23.71 6.76
C GLU A 294 -12.55 22.31 6.40
N GLY A 295 -11.30 22.25 5.92
CA GLY A 295 -10.65 20.98 5.56
C GLY A 295 -10.43 20.09 6.78
N LEU A 296 -9.99 20.68 7.89
CA LEU A 296 -9.81 19.98 9.16
C LEU A 296 -11.14 19.49 9.73
N GLU A 297 -12.18 20.34 9.73
CA GLU A 297 -13.52 19.98 10.18
C GLU A 297 -14.06 18.78 9.41
N LYS A 298 -13.89 18.76 8.08
CA LYS A 298 -14.31 17.62 7.26
C LYS A 298 -13.54 16.34 7.62
N ALA A 299 -12.21 16.40 7.72
CA ALA A 299 -11.39 15.24 8.09
C ALA A 299 -11.76 14.69 9.48
N ILE A 300 -12.00 15.60 10.44
CA ILE A 300 -12.47 15.23 11.78
C ILE A 300 -13.88 14.63 11.72
N ALA A 301 -14.80 15.22 10.95
CA ALA A 301 -16.16 14.71 10.79
C ALA A 301 -16.17 13.29 10.20
N ASP A 302 -15.32 13.03 9.20
CA ASP A 302 -15.16 11.70 8.60
C ASP A 302 -14.61 10.70 9.64
N LEU A 303 -13.65 11.10 10.49
CA LEU A 303 -13.11 10.26 11.58
C LEU A 303 -14.07 10.05 12.77
N LEU A 304 -15.06 10.93 12.92
CA LEU A 304 -16.10 10.87 13.94
C LEU A 304 -17.33 10.08 13.51
N LYS A 305 -17.44 9.75 12.21
CA LYS A 305 -18.56 8.99 11.69
C LYS A 305 -18.60 7.63 12.36
N LYS A 306 -19.72 7.33 13.03
CA LYS A 306 -19.92 6.02 13.67
C LYS A 306 -20.14 4.95 12.62
N ILE A 307 -19.52 3.81 12.87
CA ILE A 307 -19.49 2.71 11.92
C ILE A 307 -20.11 1.46 12.54
N LYS A 308 -21.00 0.79 11.81
CA LYS A 308 -21.61 -0.46 12.26
C LYS A 308 -20.68 -1.64 11.95
N TYR A 309 -20.28 -2.37 12.97
CA TYR A 309 -19.60 -3.66 12.79
C TYR A 309 -20.57 -4.68 12.20
N ASN A 310 -20.12 -5.41 11.18
CA ASN A 310 -20.84 -6.53 10.60
C ASN A 310 -19.86 -7.69 10.36
N PRO A 311 -19.95 -8.83 11.07
CA PRO A 311 -19.02 -9.95 10.88
C PRO A 311 -19.21 -10.66 9.53
N ASP A 312 -20.38 -10.56 8.92
CA ASP A 312 -20.71 -11.30 7.68
C ASP A 312 -19.95 -10.80 6.45
N VAL A 313 -19.30 -9.64 6.56
CA VAL A 313 -18.57 -9.00 5.45
C VAL A 313 -17.11 -9.48 5.31
N PHE A 314 -16.61 -10.32 6.20
CA PHE A 314 -15.21 -10.77 6.20
C PHE A 314 -14.99 -12.08 5.41
N GLY A 315 -16.03 -12.63 4.78
CA GLY A 315 -15.90 -13.80 3.90
C GLY A 315 -15.21 -13.48 2.56
N GLU A 316 -14.94 -14.52 1.77
CA GLU A 316 -14.25 -14.43 0.47
C GLU A 316 -14.89 -13.39 -0.48
N LYS A 317 -16.22 -13.42 -0.64
CA LYS A 317 -17.01 -12.44 -1.43
C LYS A 317 -17.64 -11.33 -0.59
N GLY A 318 -17.11 -11.12 0.61
CA GLY A 318 -17.62 -10.09 1.51
C GLY A 318 -17.28 -8.69 1.03
N TYR A 319 -18.13 -7.73 1.36
CA TYR A 319 -17.91 -6.30 1.11
C TYR A 319 -18.02 -5.55 2.42
N ILE A 320 -16.91 -4.98 2.90
CA ILE A 320 -16.97 -4.07 4.05
C ILE A 320 -17.72 -2.80 3.61
N ASP A 321 -17.30 -2.25 2.47
CA ASP A 321 -17.96 -1.16 1.77
C ASP A 321 -18.64 -1.73 0.52
N LYS A 322 -19.98 -1.74 0.47
CA LYS A 322 -20.73 -2.33 -0.65
C LYS A 322 -20.69 -1.45 -1.90
N THR A 323 -20.46 -0.16 -1.70
CA THR A 323 -20.29 0.82 -2.76
C THR A 323 -19.12 1.73 -2.42
N TRP A 324 -18.53 2.38 -3.44
CA TRP A 324 -17.49 3.38 -3.26
C TRP A 324 -17.90 4.60 -2.41
N LYS A 325 -19.21 4.75 -2.12
CA LYS A 325 -19.76 5.81 -1.26
C LYS A 325 -19.96 5.36 0.20
N ASP A 326 -19.75 4.09 0.49
CA ASP A 326 -19.90 3.57 1.85
C ASP A 326 -18.70 4.00 2.70
N HIS A 327 -18.90 4.00 4.02
CA HIS A 327 -17.88 4.43 4.98
C HIS A 327 -17.87 3.50 6.19
N ASN A 328 -17.71 2.21 5.94
CA ASN A 328 -17.80 1.15 6.93
C ASN A 328 -16.43 0.67 7.43
N CYS A 329 -15.32 1.25 6.95
CA CYS A 329 -13.98 0.97 7.46
C CYS A 329 -13.61 1.91 8.63
N PRO A 330 -13.15 1.38 9.78
CA PRO A 330 -12.73 2.17 10.96
C PRO A 330 -11.32 2.74 10.76
N GLY A 331 -11.10 3.44 9.65
CA GLY A 331 -9.76 3.86 9.22
C GLY A 331 -8.80 2.67 9.15
N PRO A 332 -7.52 2.80 9.54
CA PRO A 332 -6.57 1.70 9.50
C PRO A 332 -6.74 0.72 10.67
N PHE A 333 -7.65 1.00 11.62
CA PHE A 333 -7.81 0.27 12.88
C PHE A 333 -8.70 -0.97 12.71
N TYR A 334 -8.28 -1.85 11.81
CA TYR A 334 -8.83 -3.19 11.66
C TYR A 334 -7.85 -4.10 10.93
N PHE A 335 -8.00 -5.39 11.13
CA PHE A 335 -7.36 -6.40 10.30
C PHE A 335 -8.22 -6.65 9.06
N ALA A 336 -7.70 -6.24 7.89
CA ALA A 336 -8.34 -6.50 6.61
C ALA A 336 -8.27 -8.00 6.30
N PRO A 337 -9.36 -8.61 5.81
CA PRO A 337 -9.34 -10.02 5.44
C PRO A 337 -8.48 -10.22 4.19
N GLN A 338 -7.75 -11.32 4.12
CA GLN A 338 -7.34 -11.85 2.82
C GLN A 338 -8.59 -12.36 2.10
N ARG A 339 -8.85 -11.82 0.91
CA ARG A 339 -10.06 -12.13 0.14
C ARG A 339 -9.88 -13.36 -0.74
N GLU A 340 -8.70 -13.52 -1.29
CA GLU A 340 -8.36 -14.67 -2.13
C GLU A 340 -8.04 -15.91 -1.26
N ASP A 341 -8.75 -17.00 -1.51
CA ASP A 341 -8.50 -18.32 -0.88
C ASP A 341 -7.94 -19.35 -1.88
N HIS A 342 -7.66 -18.91 -3.12
CA HIS A 342 -7.17 -19.78 -4.18
C HIS A 342 -5.65 -19.64 -4.34
N ASP A 343 -4.92 -20.76 -4.32
CA ASP A 343 -3.46 -20.81 -4.44
C ASP A 343 -2.91 -20.32 -5.80
N ASN A 344 -3.78 -19.91 -6.74
CA ASN A 344 -3.42 -19.39 -8.07
C ASN A 344 -3.90 -17.95 -8.32
N VAL A 345 -4.40 -17.30 -7.26
CA VAL A 345 -4.81 -15.90 -7.27
C VAL A 345 -4.01 -15.20 -6.19
N VAL A 346 -3.39 -14.09 -6.55
CA VAL A 346 -2.80 -13.15 -5.59
C VAL A 346 -3.30 -11.77 -5.96
N LEU A 347 -3.84 -11.01 -5.03
CA LEU A 347 -4.26 -9.64 -5.32
C LEU A 347 -3.96 -8.70 -4.16
N VAL A 348 -3.84 -7.41 -4.48
CA VAL A 348 -3.50 -6.38 -3.51
C VAL A 348 -4.14 -5.06 -3.92
N SER A 349 -4.42 -4.24 -2.92
CA SER A 349 -4.70 -2.81 -3.05
C SER A 349 -3.83 -2.06 -2.05
N ASN A 350 -4.03 -0.77 -1.84
CA ASN A 350 -3.14 0.08 -1.06
C ASN A 350 -3.15 -0.10 0.47
N HIS A 351 -3.30 -1.32 0.97
CA HIS A 351 -3.12 -1.62 2.39
C HIS A 351 -2.47 -2.98 2.59
N CYS A 352 -1.72 -3.10 3.69
CA CYS A 352 -1.16 -4.36 4.15
C CYS A 352 -2.28 -5.32 4.55
N ILE A 353 -2.18 -6.57 4.09
CA ILE A 353 -3.06 -7.67 4.49
C ILE A 353 -2.42 -8.43 5.64
N THR A 354 -1.10 -8.62 5.63
CA THR A 354 -0.42 -9.35 6.72
C THR A 354 -0.61 -8.62 8.06
N PRO A 355 -1.03 -9.32 9.15
CA PRO A 355 -1.30 -8.67 10.43
C PRO A 355 -0.12 -7.85 10.96
N GLU A 356 1.11 -8.34 10.78
CA GLU A 356 2.35 -7.71 11.23
C GLU A 356 2.56 -6.34 10.56
N MET A 357 2.50 -6.29 9.23
CA MET A 357 2.61 -5.02 8.51
C MET A 357 1.38 -4.14 8.73
N ARG A 358 0.20 -4.72 8.94
CA ARG A 358 -1.02 -3.96 9.22
C ARG A 358 -0.93 -3.20 10.53
N LEU A 359 -0.32 -3.77 11.57
CA LEU A 359 -0.10 -3.09 12.86
C LEU A 359 0.70 -1.80 12.70
N THR A 360 1.66 -1.75 11.77
CA THR A 360 2.46 -0.55 11.49
C THR A 360 1.65 0.60 10.85
N ALA A 361 0.45 0.31 10.35
CA ALA A 361 -0.50 1.28 9.80
C ALA A 361 -1.55 1.74 10.83
N MET A 362 -1.71 1.03 11.97
CA MET A 362 -2.74 1.31 12.98
C MET A 362 -2.38 2.53 13.84
N ASN A 363 -2.29 3.70 13.21
CA ASN A 363 -1.91 4.95 13.82
C ASN A 363 -2.87 6.07 13.40
N GLU A 364 -3.20 7.00 14.30
CA GLU A 364 -4.15 8.10 14.04
C GLU A 364 -3.63 9.04 12.95
N TRP A 365 -2.32 9.22 12.87
CA TRP A 365 -1.71 10.01 11.80
C TRP A 365 -1.90 9.35 10.43
N VAL A 366 -1.66 8.04 10.34
CA VAL A 366 -1.92 7.28 9.11
C VAL A 366 -3.40 7.33 8.75
N ALA A 367 -4.28 7.22 9.76
CA ALA A 367 -5.73 7.36 9.57
C ALA A 367 -6.11 8.73 9.02
N PHE A 368 -5.42 9.79 9.46
CA PHE A 368 -5.63 11.16 8.99
C PHE A 368 -5.10 11.35 7.56
N VAL A 369 -3.89 10.89 7.26
CA VAL A 369 -3.27 11.01 5.91
C VAL A 369 -4.04 10.19 4.87
N ALA A 370 -4.53 9.02 5.25
CA ALA A 370 -5.35 8.17 4.40
C ALA A 370 -6.86 8.48 4.51
N ALA A 371 -7.25 9.52 5.26
CA ALA A 371 -8.65 9.85 5.51
C ALA A 371 -9.38 10.11 4.18
N GLY A 372 -10.54 9.48 4.02
CA GLY A 372 -11.33 9.50 2.80
C GLY A 372 -10.95 8.41 1.78
N SER A 373 -9.70 7.95 1.75
CA SER A 373 -9.24 6.93 0.81
C SER A 373 -9.40 5.50 1.35
N ILE A 374 -9.40 5.27 2.67
CA ILE A 374 -9.44 3.89 3.22
C ILE A 374 -10.68 3.10 2.77
N ASN A 375 -11.86 3.72 2.78
CA ASN A 375 -13.08 3.06 2.32
C ASN A 375 -13.01 2.73 0.82
N ASP A 376 -12.44 3.63 0.02
CA ASP A 376 -12.20 3.39 -1.40
C ASP A 376 -11.19 2.26 -1.65
N ILE A 377 -10.06 2.25 -0.91
CA ILE A 377 -9.06 1.17 -0.98
C ILE A 377 -9.71 -0.17 -0.64
N GLN A 378 -10.50 -0.24 0.44
CA GLN A 378 -11.17 -1.47 0.82
C GLN A 378 -12.23 -1.89 -0.22
N TRP A 379 -13.03 -0.96 -0.71
CA TRP A 379 -14.02 -1.24 -1.75
C TRP A 379 -13.35 -1.75 -3.04
N ARG A 380 -12.27 -1.11 -3.51
CA ARG A 380 -11.52 -1.56 -4.69
C ARG A 380 -10.91 -2.95 -4.51
N TYR A 381 -10.37 -3.24 -3.33
CA TYR A 381 -9.86 -4.57 -2.99
C TYR A 381 -10.99 -5.62 -3.01
N ASP A 382 -12.14 -5.33 -2.40
CA ASP A 382 -13.30 -6.22 -2.36
C ASP A 382 -13.90 -6.44 -3.77
N GLU A 383 -14.04 -5.36 -4.55
CA GLU A 383 -14.60 -5.38 -5.91
C GLU A 383 -13.67 -6.12 -6.87
N LEU A 384 -12.36 -5.85 -6.85
CA LEU A 384 -11.39 -6.54 -7.71
C LEU A 384 -11.41 -8.05 -7.44
N ASN A 385 -11.43 -8.46 -6.18
CA ASN A 385 -11.54 -9.87 -5.84
C ASN A 385 -12.84 -10.48 -6.37
N CYS A 386 -13.99 -9.81 -6.19
CA CYS A 386 -15.26 -10.34 -6.68
C CYS A 386 -15.30 -10.45 -8.21
N GLU A 387 -14.78 -9.46 -8.94
CA GLU A 387 -14.66 -9.50 -10.40
C GLU A 387 -13.76 -10.66 -10.86
N ILE A 388 -12.64 -10.91 -10.17
CA ILE A 388 -11.77 -12.06 -10.44
C ILE A 388 -12.51 -13.38 -10.22
N LEU A 389 -13.15 -13.56 -9.06
CA LEU A 389 -13.86 -14.80 -8.71
C LEU A 389 -15.04 -15.08 -9.65
N ASP A 390 -15.73 -14.04 -10.10
CA ASP A 390 -16.80 -14.16 -11.07
C ASP A 390 -16.25 -14.51 -12.46
N ALA A 391 -15.10 -13.96 -12.86
CA ALA A 391 -14.45 -14.25 -14.14
C ALA A 391 -13.93 -15.69 -14.25
N ILE A 392 -13.39 -16.26 -13.16
CA ILE A 392 -12.87 -17.64 -13.14
C ILE A 392 -13.96 -18.70 -12.90
N GLY A 393 -15.23 -18.31 -12.85
CA GLY A 393 -16.37 -19.25 -12.86
C GLY A 393 -16.77 -19.84 -11.50
N PHE A 394 -16.28 -19.31 -10.37
CA PHE A 394 -16.73 -19.73 -9.04
C PHE A 394 -18.14 -19.22 -8.69
N ALA A 395 -18.72 -18.33 -9.51
CA ALA A 395 -20.13 -17.97 -9.40
C ALA A 395 -20.99 -18.81 -10.35
N LYS A 396 -21.71 -19.80 -9.80
CA LYS A 396 -22.85 -20.43 -10.51
C LYS A 396 -23.98 -19.44 -10.86
N GLU A 397 -23.90 -18.18 -10.42
CA GLU A 397 -24.93 -17.15 -10.62
C GLU A 397 -24.39 -15.70 -10.77
N SER A 398 -23.26 -15.42 -11.44
CA SER A 398 -22.88 -14.01 -11.68
C SER A 398 -23.77 -13.36 -12.76
N LYS A 399 -24.87 -12.73 -12.32
CA LYS A 399 -25.77 -11.90 -13.15
C LYS A 399 -25.27 -10.46 -13.34
N ARG A 400 -23.97 -10.20 -13.26
CA ARG A 400 -23.42 -8.85 -13.42
C ARG A 400 -22.64 -8.75 -14.73
N PRO A 401 -23.26 -8.28 -15.82
CA PRO A 401 -22.48 -8.00 -17.02
C PRO A 401 -21.47 -6.90 -16.72
N ILE A 402 -20.21 -7.14 -17.06
CA ILE A 402 -19.14 -6.14 -17.10
C ILE A 402 -19.60 -5.03 -18.05
N ASN A 403 -20.10 -3.92 -17.50
CA ASN A 403 -20.46 -2.76 -18.30
C ASN A 403 -19.19 -1.91 -18.50
N LYS A 404 -18.82 -1.66 -19.75
CA LYS A 404 -17.73 -0.76 -20.15
C LYS A 404 -17.84 0.64 -19.52
N ASP A 405 -19.03 1.10 -19.17
CA ASP A 405 -19.26 2.39 -18.51
C ASP A 405 -18.82 2.44 -17.04
N ARG A 406 -18.50 1.28 -16.43
CA ARG A 406 -18.05 1.18 -15.02
C ARG A 406 -16.54 1.12 -14.85
N ALA A 407 -15.80 0.58 -15.82
CA ALA A 407 -14.35 0.41 -15.72
C ALA A 407 -13.56 1.73 -15.80
N TRP A 408 -14.22 2.83 -16.17
CA TRP A 408 -13.59 4.13 -16.46
C TRP A 408 -14.13 5.29 -15.60
N ARG A 409 -14.84 5.00 -14.50
CA ARG A 409 -15.40 6.03 -13.61
C ARG A 409 -14.78 6.03 -12.23
#